data_AF-A0A843GUA8-F1
#
_entry.id   AF-A0A843GUA8-F1
#
_cell.length_a   1.000
_cell.length_b   1.000
_cell.length_c   1.000
_cell.angle_alpha   90.00
_cell.angle_beta   90.00
_cell.angle_gamma   90.00
#
_symmetry.space_group_name_H-M   'P 1'
#
loop_
_entity.id
_entity.type
_entity.pdbx_description
1 polymer ?
#
loop_
_entity_poly.entity_id
_entity_poly.type
_entity_poly.pdbx_seq_one_letter_code
_entity_poly.pdbx_strand_id
1 'polypeptide(L)'
;MNSMLPQYSTVLFNDVWDDVDNFLDDYSDVGIPTTITTQSATTLFYLLYARFGNNPIANNDINQWKYKIFSTIFQYGPSWEKRLDIQSKLRALSDDEILKGSKAIYNTALNPDQAPSTATLEELNYINSQNTTNYKKSKMDAYTQLWDLLATDVTEEFLNQFKKCFKVFVSNEKPILFVSEDEED
;
A
#
# COMPACT_ATOMS: atom_id res chain seq x y z
N MET A 1 20.62 -45.01 26.81
CA MET A 1 20.13 -43.73 27.36
C MET A 1 19.99 -42.81 26.15
N ASN A 2 18.79 -42.76 25.55
CA ASN A 2 18.59 -42.06 24.29
C ASN A 2 18.58 -40.55 24.56
N SER A 3 19.57 -39.85 24.02
CA SER A 3 19.65 -38.39 24.03
C SER A 3 18.65 -37.84 23.00
N MET A 4 17.43 -37.53 23.45
CA MET A 4 16.45 -36.80 22.64
C MET A 4 16.91 -35.35 22.50
N LEU A 5 17.23 -34.92 21.28
CA LEU A 5 17.50 -33.51 20.99
C LEU A 5 16.18 -32.82 20.61
N PRO A 6 15.79 -31.72 21.27
CA PRO A 6 14.58 -30.98 20.92
C PRO A 6 14.74 -30.31 19.54
N GLN A 7 13.84 -30.58 18.61
CA GLN A 7 13.77 -29.91 17.31
C GLN A 7 12.52 -29.01 17.25
N TYR A 8 12.73 -27.74 16.93
CA TYR A 8 11.65 -26.75 16.86
C TYR A 8 10.97 -26.81 15.47
N SER A 9 9.66 -27.07 15.42
CA SER A 9 8.88 -27.10 14.17
C SER A 9 8.33 -25.71 13.79
N THR A 10 9.19 -24.72 13.67
CA THR A 10 8.76 -23.36 13.27
C THR A 10 9.10 -23.13 11.80
N VAL A 11 8.08 -23.20 10.94
CA VAL A 11 8.18 -22.82 9.54
C VAL A 11 8.36 -21.29 9.46
N LEU A 12 9.38 -20.85 8.73
CA LEU A 12 9.69 -19.45 8.48
C LEU A 12 8.98 -18.94 7.23
N PHE A 13 8.91 -17.63 7.05
CA PHE A 13 8.45 -17.03 5.79
C PHE A 13 9.24 -17.57 4.59
N ASN A 14 10.57 -17.56 4.70
CA ASN A 14 11.48 -18.02 3.65
C ASN A 14 11.37 -19.53 3.37
N ASP A 15 10.82 -20.33 4.30
CA ASP A 15 10.57 -21.75 4.06
C ASP A 15 9.30 -21.99 3.23
N VAL A 16 8.39 -21.01 3.19
CA VAL A 16 7.15 -21.07 2.40
C VAL A 16 7.35 -20.41 1.03
N TRP A 17 8.01 -19.25 1.02
CA TRP A 17 8.35 -18.50 -0.18
C TRP A 17 9.83 -18.11 -0.12
N ASP A 18 10.66 -18.94 -0.73
CA ASP A 18 12.11 -18.77 -0.90
C ASP A 18 12.45 -17.77 -2.02
N ASP A 19 11.59 -17.67 -3.02
CA ASP A 19 11.68 -16.70 -4.11
C ASP A 19 10.35 -15.97 -4.37
N VAL A 20 10.44 -14.95 -5.21
CA VAL A 20 9.30 -14.11 -5.59
C VAL A 20 8.34 -14.83 -6.53
N ASP A 21 8.82 -15.78 -7.33
CA ASP A 21 8.01 -16.45 -8.34
C ASP A 21 7.00 -17.39 -7.65
N ASN A 22 7.45 -18.15 -6.64
CA ASN A 22 6.60 -18.98 -5.79
C ASN A 22 5.51 -18.16 -5.06
N PHE A 23 5.85 -16.94 -4.64
CA PHE A 23 4.87 -16.02 -4.04
C PHE A 23 3.83 -15.53 -5.06
N LEU A 24 4.27 -15.20 -6.28
CA LEU A 24 3.40 -14.70 -7.34
C LEU A 24 2.48 -15.80 -7.87
N ASP A 25 2.98 -17.01 -8.03
CA ASP A 25 2.19 -18.17 -8.45
C ASP A 25 1.06 -18.46 -7.44
N ASP A 26 1.39 -18.52 -6.14
CA ASP A 26 0.38 -18.67 -5.09
C ASP A 26 -0.60 -17.48 -5.07
N TYR A 27 -0.14 -16.26 -5.35
CA TYR A 27 -1.00 -15.08 -5.40
C TYR A 27 -1.93 -15.07 -6.61
N SER A 28 -1.54 -15.62 -7.76
CA SER A 28 -2.42 -15.77 -8.92
C SER A 28 -3.38 -16.94 -8.79
N ASP A 29 -2.96 -18.01 -8.12
CA ASP A 29 -3.72 -19.25 -8.01
C ASP A 29 -4.66 -19.29 -6.80
N VAL A 30 -4.50 -18.35 -5.86
CA VAL A 30 -5.42 -18.24 -4.73
C VAL A 30 -6.83 -17.89 -5.22
N GLY A 31 -7.84 -18.54 -4.67
CA GLY A 31 -9.26 -18.22 -4.94
C GLY A 31 -9.72 -16.83 -4.47
N ILE A 32 -8.80 -15.98 -4.00
CA ILE A 32 -9.04 -14.59 -3.61
C ILE A 32 -8.68 -13.71 -4.80
N PRO A 33 -9.52 -12.74 -5.22
CA PRO A 33 -9.21 -11.87 -6.35
C PRO A 33 -7.87 -11.13 -6.17
N THR A 34 -7.07 -11.11 -7.23
CA THR A 34 -5.84 -10.31 -7.29
C THR A 34 -6.20 -8.84 -7.53
N THR A 35 -5.88 -7.98 -6.57
CA THR A 35 -6.34 -6.58 -6.58
C THR A 35 -5.23 -5.55 -6.77
N ILE A 36 -3.96 -5.96 -6.65
CA ILE A 36 -2.79 -5.14 -6.93
C ILE A 36 -2.06 -5.68 -8.17
N THR A 37 -1.33 -4.80 -8.86
CA THR A 37 -0.51 -5.19 -10.02
C THR A 37 0.61 -6.15 -9.63
N THR A 38 1.10 -6.95 -10.59
CA THR A 38 2.24 -7.86 -10.40
C THR A 38 3.47 -7.10 -9.89
N GLN A 39 3.75 -5.90 -10.42
CA GLN A 39 4.86 -5.05 -9.97
C GLN A 39 4.74 -4.69 -8.47
N SER A 40 3.54 -4.34 -8.02
CA SER A 40 3.26 -4.05 -6.62
C SER A 40 3.36 -5.31 -5.75
N ALA A 41 2.92 -6.46 -6.25
CA ALA A 41 3.04 -7.75 -5.56
C ALA A 41 4.51 -8.18 -5.40
N THR A 42 5.32 -8.04 -6.45
CA THR A 42 6.78 -8.23 -6.40
C THR A 42 7.43 -7.31 -5.37
N THR A 43 7.06 -6.03 -5.37
CA THR A 43 7.58 -5.06 -4.40
C THR A 43 7.19 -5.45 -2.98
N LEU A 44 5.93 -5.85 -2.78
CA LEU A 44 5.43 -6.31 -1.49
C LEU A 44 6.17 -7.54 -0.98
N PHE A 45 6.46 -8.52 -1.85
CA PHE A 45 7.26 -9.69 -1.48
C PHE A 45 8.60 -9.28 -0.88
N TYR A 46 9.38 -8.43 -1.56
CA TYR A 46 10.67 -7.99 -1.05
C TYR A 46 10.56 -7.20 0.27
N LEU A 47 9.51 -6.40 0.44
CA LEU A 47 9.25 -5.67 1.68
C LEU A 47 8.88 -6.60 2.84
N LEU A 48 8.08 -7.63 2.58
CA LEU A 48 7.73 -8.67 3.56
C LEU A 48 8.96 -9.50 3.90
N TYR A 49 9.75 -9.89 2.91
CA TYR A 49 11.00 -10.63 3.09
C TYR A 49 12.00 -9.85 3.96
N ALA A 50 12.20 -8.57 3.66
CA ALA A 50 13.10 -7.71 4.41
C ALA A 50 12.68 -7.55 5.89
N ARG A 51 11.38 -7.61 6.20
CA ARG A 51 10.86 -7.40 7.55
C ARG A 51 10.61 -8.69 8.34
N PHE A 52 10.23 -9.76 7.65
CA PHE A 52 9.69 -10.98 8.23
C PHE A 52 10.31 -12.27 7.67
N GLY A 53 11.32 -12.21 6.79
CA GLY A 53 11.89 -13.39 6.12
C GLY A 53 12.30 -14.52 7.07
N ASN A 54 12.88 -14.16 8.22
CA ASN A 54 13.32 -15.09 9.26
C ASN A 54 12.32 -15.23 10.42
N ASN A 55 11.11 -14.69 10.27
CA ASN A 55 10.09 -14.76 11.32
C ASN A 55 9.23 -16.00 11.11
N PRO A 56 8.95 -16.78 12.18
CA PRO A 56 8.02 -17.88 12.11
C PRO A 56 6.59 -17.45 11.79
N ILE A 57 5.92 -18.26 10.97
CA ILE A 57 4.51 -18.05 10.66
C ILE A 57 3.63 -18.25 11.91
N ALA A 58 2.55 -17.47 12.04
CA ALA A 58 1.67 -17.52 13.20
C ALA A 58 0.88 -18.83 13.31
N ASN A 59 0.47 -19.40 12.18
CA ASN A 59 -0.40 -20.56 12.09
C ASN A 59 0.39 -21.86 11.87
N ASN A 60 -0.15 -23.00 12.33
CA ASN A 60 0.44 -24.31 12.04
C ASN A 60 0.08 -24.82 10.64
N ASP A 61 -1.07 -24.40 10.11
CA ASP A 61 -1.49 -24.67 8.73
C ASP A 61 -0.98 -23.58 7.78
N ILE A 62 -0.15 -23.98 6.82
CA ILE A 62 0.47 -23.11 5.81
C ILE A 62 -0.60 -22.50 4.90
N ASN A 63 -1.62 -23.25 4.49
CA ASN A 63 -2.65 -22.74 3.58
C ASN A 63 -3.49 -21.66 4.27
N GLN A 64 -3.89 -21.91 5.52
CA GLN A 64 -4.56 -20.90 6.33
C GLN A 64 -3.72 -19.63 6.49
N TRP A 65 -2.40 -19.78 6.64
CA TRP A 65 -1.49 -18.64 6.72
C TRP A 65 -1.41 -17.88 5.39
N LYS A 66 -1.23 -18.57 4.25
CA LYS A 66 -1.25 -17.98 2.90
C LYS A 66 -2.54 -17.19 2.67
N TYR A 67 -3.70 -17.75 3.01
CA TYR A 67 -4.99 -17.06 2.88
C TYR A 67 -5.09 -15.81 3.76
N LYS A 68 -4.45 -15.78 4.93
CA LYS A 68 -4.39 -14.56 5.76
C LYS A 68 -3.53 -13.47 5.14
N ILE A 69 -2.40 -13.83 4.53
CA ILE A 69 -1.55 -12.89 3.78
C ILE A 69 -2.34 -12.32 2.60
N PHE A 70 -2.91 -13.19 1.76
CA PHE A 70 -3.63 -12.75 0.56
C PHE A 70 -4.95 -12.03 0.85
N SER A 71 -5.68 -12.39 1.90
CA SER A 71 -6.85 -11.61 2.34
C SER A 71 -6.46 -10.23 2.88
N THR A 72 -5.29 -10.09 3.52
CA THR A 72 -4.75 -8.79 3.93
C THR A 72 -4.38 -7.94 2.72
N ILE A 73 -3.80 -8.56 1.68
CA ILE A 73 -3.52 -7.90 0.39
C ILE A 73 -4.82 -7.45 -0.27
N PHE A 74 -5.85 -8.30 -0.31
CA PHE A 74 -7.15 -7.95 -0.87
C PHE A 74 -7.80 -6.76 -0.16
N GLN A 75 -7.74 -6.72 1.18
CA GLN A 75 -8.39 -5.67 1.98
C GLN A 75 -7.67 -4.32 1.89
N TYR A 76 -6.34 -4.31 1.91
CA TYR A 76 -5.55 -3.07 2.08
C TYR A 76 -4.62 -2.75 0.90
N GLY A 77 -4.28 -3.73 0.07
CA GLY A 77 -3.37 -3.60 -1.07
C GLY A 77 -3.80 -2.54 -2.09
N PRO A 78 -5.07 -2.46 -2.53
CA PRO A 78 -5.50 -1.44 -3.50
C PRO A 78 -5.32 -0.01 -2.99
N SER A 79 -5.59 0.21 -1.70
CA SER A 79 -5.41 1.51 -1.07
C SER A 79 -3.93 1.88 -0.99
N TRP A 80 -3.07 0.91 -0.67
CA TRP A 80 -1.62 1.10 -0.66
C TRP A 80 -1.07 1.42 -2.06
N GLU A 81 -1.42 0.64 -3.07
CA GLU A 81 -1.00 0.89 -4.46
C GLU A 81 -1.46 2.26 -4.94
N LYS A 82 -2.71 2.65 -4.62
CA LYS A 82 -3.21 3.98 -4.99
C LYS A 82 -2.48 5.11 -4.29
N ARG A 83 -2.09 4.93 -3.03
CA ARG A 83 -1.28 5.91 -2.29
C ARG A 83 0.12 6.06 -2.90
N LEU A 84 0.74 4.96 -3.33
CA LEU A 84 2.03 5.01 -4.04
C LEU A 84 1.92 5.74 -5.39
N ASP A 85 0.85 5.48 -6.17
CA ASP A 85 0.56 6.21 -7.41
C ASP A 85 0.41 7.72 -7.16
N ILE A 86 -0.32 8.11 -6.10
CA ILE A 86 -0.47 9.52 -5.71
C ILE A 86 0.88 10.12 -5.33
N GLN A 87 1.71 9.43 -4.53
CA GLN A 87 3.04 9.94 -4.18
C GLN A 87 3.93 10.12 -5.43
N SER A 88 3.88 9.19 -6.38
CA SER A 88 4.61 9.31 -7.65
C SER A 88 4.16 10.54 -8.43
N LYS A 89 2.84 10.75 -8.55
CA LYS A 89 2.26 11.94 -9.20
C LYS A 89 2.67 13.22 -8.50
N LEU A 90 2.66 13.26 -7.16
CA LEU A 90 3.07 14.41 -6.38
C LEU A 90 4.55 14.76 -6.58
N ARG A 91 5.44 13.76 -6.70
CA ARG A 91 6.86 13.96 -7.02
C ARG A 91 7.08 14.44 -8.45
N ALA A 92 6.18 14.10 -9.37
CA ALA A 92 6.24 14.48 -10.77
C ALA A 92 5.60 15.84 -11.07
N LEU A 93 4.92 16.48 -10.10
CA LEU A 93 4.32 17.79 -10.29
C LEU A 93 5.40 18.84 -10.55
N SER A 94 5.12 19.72 -11.51
CA SER A 94 5.96 20.88 -11.76
C SER A 94 5.74 21.99 -10.72
N ASP A 95 6.75 22.83 -10.52
CA ASP A 95 6.66 24.01 -9.63
C ASP A 95 5.45 24.89 -9.98
N ASP A 96 5.13 25.05 -11.26
CA ASP A 96 3.99 25.85 -11.72
C ASP A 96 2.65 25.20 -11.34
N GLU A 97 2.55 23.88 -11.34
CA GLU A 97 1.34 23.16 -10.91
C GLU A 97 1.16 23.17 -9.41
N ILE A 98 2.26 23.06 -8.65
CA ILE A 98 2.25 23.17 -7.18
C ILE A 98 1.79 24.57 -6.74
N LEU A 99 2.17 25.60 -7.51
CA LEU A 99 1.82 26.99 -7.21
C LEU A 99 0.44 27.43 -7.69
N LYS A 100 -0.17 26.69 -8.64
CA LYS A 100 -1.53 26.95 -9.11
C LYS A 100 -2.50 26.78 -7.94
N GLY A 101 -3.05 27.89 -7.46
CA GLY A 101 -4.14 27.90 -6.50
C GLY A 101 -5.50 27.87 -7.20
N SER A 102 -6.55 28.23 -6.47
CA SER A 102 -7.89 28.32 -7.02
C SER A 102 -8.04 29.51 -7.97
N LYS A 103 -8.81 29.33 -9.05
CA LYS A 103 -9.23 30.41 -9.94
C LYS A 103 -10.70 30.71 -9.69
N ALA A 104 -11.02 31.97 -9.42
CA ALA A 104 -12.41 32.45 -9.35
C ALA A 104 -12.66 33.38 -10.53
N ILE A 105 -13.74 33.14 -11.27
CA ILE A 105 -14.15 33.96 -12.41
C ILE A 105 -15.53 34.53 -12.12
N TYR A 106 -15.63 35.85 -12.13
CA TYR A 106 -16.89 36.58 -12.06
C TYR A 106 -17.20 37.18 -13.43
N ASN A 107 -18.25 36.67 -14.06
CA ASN A 107 -18.74 37.17 -15.33
C ASN A 107 -19.88 38.17 -15.10
N THR A 108 -19.75 39.38 -15.63
CA THR A 108 -20.84 40.38 -15.63
C THR A 108 -21.20 40.75 -17.06
N ALA A 109 -22.40 40.40 -17.51
CA ALA A 109 -22.93 40.77 -18.82
C ALA A 109 -23.99 41.87 -18.66
N LEU A 110 -23.72 43.06 -19.21
CA LEU A 110 -24.59 44.24 -19.10
C LEU A 110 -25.74 44.28 -20.14
N ASN A 111 -25.83 43.32 -21.06
CA ASN A 111 -26.95 43.25 -22.01
C ASN A 111 -27.13 41.83 -22.62
N PRO A 112 -27.81 40.89 -21.93
CA PRO A 112 -28.04 39.54 -22.45
C PRO A 112 -29.51 39.35 -22.85
N ASP A 113 -29.83 39.40 -24.14
CA ASP A 113 -31.10 38.85 -24.67
C ASP A 113 -31.14 37.31 -24.57
N GLN A 114 -30.05 36.68 -24.09
CA GLN A 114 -29.95 35.27 -23.69
C GLN A 114 -29.23 35.14 -22.34
N ALA A 115 -29.79 34.30 -21.45
CA ALA A 115 -29.19 34.01 -20.15
C ALA A 115 -27.75 33.47 -20.34
N PRO A 116 -26.74 33.99 -19.61
CA PRO A 116 -25.38 33.52 -19.72
C PRO A 116 -25.28 32.07 -19.20
N SER A 117 -25.00 31.11 -20.09
CA SER A 117 -24.76 29.72 -19.73
C SER A 117 -23.26 29.42 -19.74
N THR A 118 -22.53 29.74 -18.66
CA THR A 118 -21.14 29.33 -18.53
C THR A 118 -20.84 28.85 -17.11
N ALA A 119 -20.85 27.53 -16.93
CA ALA A 119 -20.36 26.84 -15.72
C ALA A 119 -18.85 26.50 -15.82
N THR A 120 -18.14 27.14 -16.74
CA THR A 120 -16.74 26.82 -17.06
C THR A 120 -15.79 27.77 -16.34
N LEU A 121 -14.67 27.24 -15.84
CA LEU A 121 -13.55 27.98 -15.23
C LEU A 121 -12.58 28.58 -16.26
N GLU A 122 -12.91 28.48 -17.54
CA GLU A 122 -12.13 29.03 -18.64
C GLU A 122 -12.47 30.51 -18.87
N GLU A 123 -11.46 31.30 -19.23
CA GLU A 123 -11.64 32.70 -19.61
C GLU A 123 -12.43 32.79 -20.91
N LEU A 124 -13.42 33.70 -20.94
CA LEU A 124 -14.27 33.86 -22.12
C LEU A 124 -13.68 34.98 -22.96
N ASN A 125 -13.16 34.62 -24.13
CA ASN A 125 -12.48 35.57 -25.04
C ASN A 125 -13.36 36.73 -25.54
N TYR A 126 -14.69 36.61 -25.44
CA TYR A 126 -15.65 37.56 -26.01
C TYR A 126 -16.75 37.96 -25.02
N ILE A 127 -16.39 38.58 -23.88
CA ILE A 127 -17.38 39.21 -22.98
C ILE A 127 -17.02 40.66 -22.65
N ASN A 128 -18.04 41.46 -22.35
CA ASN A 128 -17.93 42.90 -22.13
C ASN A 128 -17.16 43.27 -20.84
N SER A 129 -17.24 42.43 -19.80
CA SER A 129 -16.45 42.58 -18.57
C SER A 129 -16.33 41.24 -17.84
N GLN A 130 -15.09 40.76 -17.67
CA GLN A 130 -14.74 39.59 -16.86
C GLN A 130 -13.83 40.05 -15.71
N ASN A 131 -14.21 39.75 -14.46
CA ASN A 131 -13.31 39.89 -13.33
C ASN A 131 -12.76 38.52 -12.95
N THR A 132 -11.48 38.28 -13.26
CA THR A 132 -10.77 37.05 -12.89
C THR A 132 -9.91 37.30 -11.67
N THR A 133 -10.11 36.50 -10.62
CA THR A 133 -9.23 36.46 -9.45
C THR A 133 -8.45 35.16 -9.47
N ASN A 134 -7.18 35.25 -9.83
CA ASN A 134 -6.26 34.12 -9.84
C ASN A 134 -5.54 34.06 -8.48
N TYR A 135 -5.87 33.08 -7.65
CA TYR A 135 -5.13 32.85 -6.41
C TYR A 135 -3.90 32.01 -6.72
N LYS A 136 -2.71 32.56 -6.43
CA LYS A 136 -1.45 31.81 -6.47
C LYS A 136 -1.03 31.52 -5.04
N LYS A 137 -0.76 30.26 -4.71
CA LYS A 137 -0.20 29.93 -3.39
C LYS A 137 1.21 30.50 -3.30
N SER A 138 1.64 30.88 -2.09
CA SER A 138 3.04 31.22 -1.88
C SER A 138 3.91 29.98 -2.11
N LYS A 139 5.15 30.17 -2.59
CA LYS A 139 6.08 29.05 -2.79
C LYS A 139 6.25 28.25 -1.50
N MET A 140 6.50 28.96 -0.39
CA MET A 140 6.72 28.33 0.90
C MET A 140 5.54 27.48 1.37
N ASP A 141 4.31 27.99 1.28
CA ASP A 141 3.12 27.25 1.73
C ASP A 141 2.86 26.03 0.85
N ALA A 142 3.05 26.17 -0.47
CA ALA A 142 2.83 25.10 -1.42
C ALA A 142 3.83 23.94 -1.23
N TYR A 143 5.10 24.24 -1.02
CA TYR A 143 6.11 23.22 -0.71
C TYR A 143 5.92 22.61 0.68
N THR A 144 5.46 23.37 1.67
CA THR A 144 5.20 22.82 3.01
C THR A 144 4.07 21.80 2.98
N GLN A 145 2.96 22.10 2.29
CA GLN A 145 1.86 21.13 2.10
C GLN A 145 2.30 19.88 1.33
N LEU A 146 3.11 20.06 0.28
CA LEU A 146 3.66 18.95 -0.48
C LEU A 146 4.58 18.08 0.37
N TRP A 147 5.44 18.72 1.18
CA TRP A 147 6.36 18.04 2.08
C TRP A 147 5.63 17.16 3.10
N ASP A 148 4.59 17.68 3.75
CA ASP A 148 3.80 16.91 4.72
C ASP A 148 3.13 15.68 4.07
N LEU A 149 2.63 15.82 2.85
CA LEU A 149 2.05 14.71 2.08
C LEU A 149 3.12 13.68 1.66
N LEU A 150 4.32 14.12 1.30
CA LEU A 150 5.43 13.25 0.91
C LEU A 150 6.08 12.54 2.11
N ALA A 151 6.11 13.19 3.27
CA ALA A 151 6.68 12.64 4.50
C ALA A 151 5.84 11.52 5.12
N THR A 152 4.58 11.39 4.72
CA THR A 152 3.69 10.34 5.23
C THR A 152 4.13 8.95 4.75
N ASP A 153 4.58 8.09 5.67
CA ASP A 153 4.96 6.71 5.37
C ASP A 153 3.72 5.81 5.21
N VAL A 154 3.30 5.62 3.96
CA VAL A 154 2.15 4.77 3.60
C VAL A 154 2.51 3.28 3.56
N THR A 155 3.80 2.94 3.51
CA THR A 155 4.27 1.56 3.38
C THR A 155 4.36 0.90 4.74
N GLU A 156 4.85 1.63 5.76
CA GLU A 156 4.90 1.08 7.11
C GLU A 156 3.51 0.75 7.67
N GLU A 157 2.52 1.62 7.44
CA GLU A 157 1.12 1.39 7.85
C GLU A 157 0.57 0.08 7.24
N PHE A 158 0.86 -0.16 5.96
CA PHE A 158 0.44 -1.37 5.27
C PHE A 158 1.18 -2.61 5.78
N LEU A 159 2.51 -2.56 5.93
CA LEU A 159 3.31 -3.68 6.45
C LEU A 159 2.93 -4.06 7.88
N ASN A 160 2.46 -3.09 8.69
CA ASN A 160 1.97 -3.36 10.03
C ASN A 160 0.73 -4.29 10.05
N GLN A 161 -0.08 -4.30 8.99
CA GLN A 161 -1.24 -5.20 8.90
C GLN A 161 -0.83 -6.68 8.83
N PHE A 162 0.38 -6.98 8.37
CA PHE A 162 0.91 -8.33 8.25
C PHE A 162 1.53 -8.85 9.54
N LYS A 163 1.78 -8.00 10.55
CA LYS A 163 2.38 -8.44 11.83
C LYS A 163 1.60 -9.58 12.49
N LYS A 164 0.26 -9.57 12.39
CA LYS A 164 -0.62 -10.62 12.92
C LYS A 164 -0.43 -12.00 12.28
N CYS A 165 0.21 -12.05 11.11
CA CYS A 165 0.51 -13.28 10.38
C CYS A 165 1.83 -13.93 10.84
N PHE A 166 2.62 -13.25 11.66
CA PHE A 166 3.90 -13.73 12.17
C PHE A 166 3.88 -13.83 13.69
N LYS A 167 4.70 -14.73 14.24
CA LYS A 167 4.88 -14.82 15.70
C LYS A 167 5.84 -13.73 16.16
N VAL A 168 5.47 -13.01 17.22
CA VAL A 168 6.37 -12.14 17.97
C VAL A 168 6.82 -12.94 19.19
N PHE A 169 8.09 -13.31 19.27
CA PHE A 169 8.61 -13.98 20.45
C PHE A 169 8.78 -12.98 21.59
N VAL A 170 8.07 -13.19 22.69
CA VAL A 170 8.32 -12.49 23.97
C VAL A 170 9.04 -13.43 24.96
N SER A 171 8.86 -14.75 24.81
CA SER A 171 9.67 -15.80 25.43
C SER A 171 9.39 -17.15 24.72
N ASN A 172 10.15 -18.20 25.08
CA ASN A 172 9.93 -19.58 24.60
C ASN A 172 8.73 -20.19 25.33
N GLU A 173 7.55 -20.16 24.72
CA GLU A 173 6.37 -20.86 25.23
C GLU A 173 5.90 -21.91 24.22
N LYS A 174 6.44 -23.14 24.21
CA LYS A 174 5.70 -24.28 23.66
C LYS A 174 5.98 -25.63 24.34
N PRO A 175 4.93 -26.50 24.41
CA PRO A 175 4.96 -27.78 25.10
C PRO A 175 5.69 -28.87 24.30
N ILE A 176 6.26 -29.82 25.04
CA ILE A 176 7.05 -30.94 24.54
C ILE A 176 6.12 -31.96 23.89
N LEU A 177 6.37 -32.30 22.62
CA LEU A 177 5.73 -33.43 21.93
C LEU A 177 6.70 -34.61 21.95
N PHE A 178 6.22 -35.77 22.42
CA PHE A 178 6.98 -37.02 22.42
C PHE A 178 6.50 -37.90 21.27
N VAL A 179 7.42 -38.38 20.44
CA VAL A 179 7.16 -39.39 19.41
C VAL A 179 7.97 -40.63 19.80
N SER A 180 7.32 -41.79 19.77
CA SER A 180 8.01 -43.08 19.84
C SER A 180 8.40 -43.52 18.43
N GLU A 181 9.68 -43.81 18.20
CA GLU A 181 10.09 -44.54 17.00
C GLU A 181 9.59 -45.97 17.13
N ASP A 182 8.80 -46.43 16.15
CA ASP A 182 8.43 -47.83 16.01
C ASP A 182 9.73 -48.65 15.80
N GLU A 183 9.85 -49.76 16.54
CA GLU A 183 10.93 -50.72 16.37
C GLU A 183 10.85 -51.31 14.95
N GLU A 184 11.79 -50.94 14.08
CA GLU A 184 12.04 -51.70 12.84
C GLU A 184 12.61 -53.08 13.25
N ASP A 185 11.79 -54.14 13.07
CA ASP A 185 12.19 -55.55 13.10
C ASP A 185 13.17 -55.90 11.95
#